data_AF-A0A4Y2UQ85-F1
#
_entry.id   AF-A0A4Y2UQ85-F1
#
_cell.length_a   1.000
_cell.length_b   1.000
_cell.length_c   1.000
_cell.angle_alpha   90.00
_cell.angle_beta   90.00
_cell.angle_gamma   90.00
#
_symmetry.space_group_name_H-M   'P 1'
#
loop_
_entity.id
_entity.type
_entity.pdbx_description
1 polymer ?
#
loop_
_entity_poly.entity_id
_entity_poly.type
_entity_poly.pdbx_seq_one_letter_code
_entity_poly.pdbx_strand_id
1 'polypeptide(L)'
;MALIAFISSYRYLKTMVSFSLQSLLDLCSVRIAYLMWTRQDLTKKFSIEELFDQLVDLVLADVQKLPLPKQVKSRILQIVKPAGKRLLCLMNFWLSKTQPENSLEMAYR
;
A
#
# COMPACT_ATOMS: atom_id res chain seq x y z
N MET A 1 -5.84 -7.60 -13.90
CA MET A 1 -5.81 -7.23 -12.46
C MET A 1 -6.97 -6.33 -12.03
N ALA A 2 -7.34 -5.30 -12.81
CA ALA A 2 -8.48 -4.43 -12.49
C ALA A 2 -9.83 -5.19 -12.40
N LEU A 3 -10.02 -6.23 -13.22
CA LEU A 3 -11.28 -6.98 -13.26
C LEU A 3 -11.54 -7.79 -11.98
N ILE A 4 -10.51 -8.34 -11.32
CA ILE A 4 -10.67 -9.14 -10.10
C ILE A 4 -10.95 -8.23 -8.88
N ALA A 5 -10.29 -7.08 -8.81
CA ALA A 5 -10.60 -6.05 -7.82
C ALA A 5 -12.01 -5.45 -8.03
N PHE A 6 -12.41 -5.26 -9.29
CA PHE A 6 -13.73 -4.77 -9.64
C PHE A 6 -14.83 -5.79 -9.34
N ILE A 7 -14.66 -7.07 -9.69
CA ILE A 7 -15.61 -8.15 -9.39
C ILE A 7 -15.70 -8.41 -7.88
N SER A 8 -14.59 -8.31 -7.15
CA SER A 8 -14.60 -8.42 -5.69
C SER A 8 -15.36 -7.25 -5.06
N SER A 9 -15.11 -6.01 -5.50
CA SER A 9 -15.90 -4.85 -5.06
C SER A 9 -17.39 -4.97 -5.42
N TYR A 10 -17.72 -5.46 -6.62
CA TYR A 10 -19.11 -5.57 -7.09
C TYR A 10 -19.90 -6.65 -6.36
N ARG A 11 -19.26 -7.78 -6.04
CA ARG A 11 -19.89 -8.88 -5.29
C ARG A 11 -20.12 -8.50 -3.81
N TYR A 12 -19.31 -7.61 -3.26
CA TYR A 12 -19.53 -7.00 -1.93
C TYR A 12 -20.62 -5.90 -1.93
N LEU A 13 -20.75 -5.15 -3.03
CA LEU A 13 -21.77 -4.10 -3.19
C LEU A 13 -23.21 -4.65 -3.36
N LYS A 14 -23.38 -5.89 -3.83
CA LYS A 14 -24.70 -6.48 -4.12
C LYS A 14 -25.43 -7.00 -2.86
N THR A 15 -24.72 -7.26 -1.78
CA THR A 15 -25.30 -7.49 -0.44
C THR A 15 -25.22 -6.19 0.33
N MET A 16 -26.32 -5.44 0.37
CA MET A 16 -26.45 -4.18 1.09
C MET A 16 -26.40 -4.45 2.62
N VAL A 17 -25.23 -4.81 3.12
CA VAL A 17 -24.91 -4.76 4.54
C VAL A 17 -24.70 -3.30 4.84
N SER A 18 -25.51 -2.73 5.74
CA SER A 18 -25.27 -1.38 6.24
C SER A 18 -23.87 -1.37 6.86
N PHE A 19 -22.91 -0.79 6.16
CA PHE A 19 -21.59 -0.59 6.75
C PHE A 19 -21.77 0.38 7.90
N SER A 20 -21.36 -0.04 9.10
CA SER A 20 -21.28 0.89 10.21
C SER A 20 -20.40 2.08 9.80
N LEU A 21 -20.70 3.26 10.35
CA LEU A 21 -19.86 4.45 10.14
C LEU A 21 -18.38 4.14 10.46
N GLN A 22 -18.14 3.30 11.46
CA GLN A 22 -16.82 2.81 11.83
C GLN A 22 -16.13 2.08 10.67
N SER A 23 -16.82 1.11 10.06
CA SER A 23 -16.31 0.32 8.93
C SER A 23 -16.00 1.19 7.71
N LEU A 24 -16.84 2.19 7.43
CA LEU A 24 -16.61 3.14 6.33
C LEU A 24 -15.38 4.00 6.59
N LEU A 25 -15.23 4.50 7.81
CA LEU A 25 -14.05 5.28 8.21
C LEU A 25 -12.78 4.44 8.11
N ASP A 26 -12.82 3.18 8.55
CA ASP A 26 -11.66 2.28 8.47
C ASP A 26 -11.28 1.99 7.01
N LEU A 27 -12.26 1.72 6.14
CA LEU A 27 -12.04 1.52 4.71
C LEU A 27 -11.41 2.76 4.06
N CYS A 28 -11.93 3.95 4.36
CA CYS A 28 -11.40 5.22 3.88
C CYS A 28 -9.96 5.46 4.37
N SER A 29 -9.69 5.22 5.65
CA SER A 29 -8.35 5.33 6.22
C SER A 29 -7.37 4.40 5.52
N VAL A 30 -7.76 3.14 5.30
CA VAL A 30 -6.92 2.15 4.58
C VAL A 30 -6.59 2.63 3.18
N ARG A 31 -7.60 3.09 2.43
CA ARG A 31 -7.40 3.61 1.07
C ARG A 31 -6.43 4.78 1.05
N ILE A 32 -6.59 5.74 1.96
CA ILE A 32 -5.70 6.90 2.04
C ILE A 32 -4.27 6.47 2.38
N ALA A 33 -4.09 5.57 3.35
CA ALA A 33 -2.77 5.06 3.72
C ALA A 33 -2.03 4.46 2.52
N TYR A 34 -2.68 3.60 1.73
CA TYR A 34 -2.08 3.04 0.52
C TYR A 34 -1.78 4.09 -0.54
N LEU A 35 -2.68 5.07 -0.74
CA LEU A 35 -2.44 6.17 -1.69
C LEU A 35 -1.20 6.99 -1.31
N MET A 36 -1.00 7.25 -0.02
CA MET A 36 0.18 7.98 0.46
C MET A 36 1.48 7.25 0.15
N TRP A 37 1.50 5.92 0.29
CA TRP A 37 2.65 5.11 -0.09
C TRP A 37 2.88 5.09 -1.59
N THR A 38 1.84 4.96 -2.42
CA THR A 38 1.99 4.92 -3.88
C THR A 38 2.41 6.26 -4.50
N ARG A 39 2.30 7.38 -3.77
CA ARG A 39 2.82 8.69 -4.19
C ARG A 39 4.32 8.81 -4.01
N GLN A 40 4.88 8.03 -3.08
CA GLN A 40 6.32 7.94 -2.93
C GLN A 40 6.84 7.07 -4.08
N ASP A 41 7.96 7.44 -4.67
CA ASP A 41 8.53 6.74 -5.81
C ASP A 41 9.20 5.42 -5.34
N LEU A 42 8.36 4.45 -4.98
CA LEU A 42 8.73 3.15 -4.40
C LEU A 42 9.26 2.17 -5.46
N THR A 43 9.75 2.64 -6.59
CA THR A 43 10.13 1.77 -7.72
C THR A 43 11.59 1.32 -7.66
N LYS A 44 12.44 1.94 -6.83
CA LYS A 44 13.86 1.58 -6.70
C LYS A 44 14.07 0.44 -5.69
N LYS A 45 13.98 -0.79 -6.22
CA LYS A 45 14.16 -2.11 -5.58
C LYS A 45 15.12 -2.20 -4.41
N PHE A 46 16.29 -1.55 -4.49
CA PHE A 46 17.39 -1.75 -3.54
C PHE A 46 17.42 -0.74 -2.41
N SER A 47 16.78 0.42 -2.55
CA SER A 47 16.84 1.47 -1.55
C SER A 47 15.62 1.49 -0.62
N ILE A 48 14.53 0.81 -0.94
CA ILE A 48 13.27 1.01 -0.19
C ILE A 48 13.25 0.29 1.15
N GLU A 49 13.89 -0.88 1.28
CA GLU A 49 14.01 -1.55 2.57
C GLU A 49 14.91 -0.76 3.53
N GLU A 50 16.07 -0.32 3.04
CA GLU A 50 17.01 0.49 3.82
C GLU A 50 16.46 1.89 4.14
N LEU A 51 15.69 2.49 3.23
CA LEU A 51 15.06 3.80 3.43
C LEU A 51 13.63 3.70 3.98
N PHE A 52 13.15 2.51 4.37
CA PHE A 52 11.74 2.33 4.73
C PHE A 52 11.34 3.25 5.88
N ASP A 53 12.15 3.31 6.94
CA ASP A 53 11.83 4.17 8.08
C ASP A 53 11.90 5.67 7.70
N GLN A 54 12.79 6.08 6.79
CA GLN A 54 12.83 7.46 6.28
C GLN A 54 11.57 7.79 5.45
N LEU A 55 11.12 6.85 4.63
CA LEU A 55 9.88 6.98 3.86
C LEU A 55 8.65 6.98 4.77
N VAL A 56 8.66 6.20 5.86
CA VAL A 56 7.60 6.24 6.89
C VAL A 56 7.50 7.66 7.46
N ASP A 57 8.61 8.27 7.85
CA ASP A 57 8.59 9.60 8.45
C ASP A 57 8.04 10.66 7.49
N LEU A 58 8.43 10.60 6.21
CA LEU A 58 7.87 11.47 5.16
C LEU A 58 6.36 11.27 5.00
N VAL A 59 5.91 10.02 4.89
CA VAL A 59 4.49 9.68 4.74
C VAL A 59 3.69 10.11 5.96
N LEU A 60 4.22 9.95 7.18
CA LEU A 60 3.58 10.41 8.40
C LEU A 60 3.45 11.93 8.43
N ALA A 61 4.51 12.65 8.06
CA ALA A 61 4.48 14.11 7.96
C ALA A 61 3.43 14.58 6.95
N ASP A 62 3.32 13.90 5.81
CA ASP A 62 2.32 14.25 4.80
C ASP A 62 0.89 13.93 5.23
N VAL A 63 0.66 12.81 5.95
CA VAL A 63 -0.64 12.50 6.55
C VAL A 63 -1.09 13.59 7.53
N GLN A 64 -0.15 14.14 8.31
CA GLN A 64 -0.46 15.23 9.24
C GLN A 64 -0.92 16.50 8.51
N LYS A 65 -0.37 16.79 7.32
CA LYS A 65 -0.74 17.95 6.50
C LYS A 65 -2.10 17.82 5.81
N LEU A 66 -2.69 16.63 5.73
CA LEU A 66 -3.96 16.43 5.03
C LEU A 66 -5.10 17.25 5.69
N PRO A 67 -6.03 17.84 4.93
CA PRO A 67 -7.18 18.55 5.48
C PRO A 67 -8.28 17.57 5.92
N LEU A 68 -7.95 16.67 6.85
CA LEU A 68 -8.84 15.61 7.33
C LEU A 68 -9.24 15.81 8.80
N PRO A 69 -10.42 15.32 9.22
CA PRO A 69 -10.80 15.30 10.63
C PRO A 69 -9.77 14.55 11.48
N LYS A 70 -9.56 15.02 12.73
CA LYS A 70 -8.58 14.43 13.67
C LYS A 70 -8.77 12.92 13.86
N GLN A 71 -10.02 12.46 13.94
CA GLN A 71 -10.34 11.05 14.12
C GLN A 71 -9.89 10.19 12.94
N VAL A 72 -10.05 10.69 11.70
CA VAL A 72 -9.62 9.99 10.49
C VAL A 72 -8.10 9.98 10.38
N LYS A 73 -7.44 11.12 10.67
CA LYS A 73 -5.97 11.18 10.73
C LYS A 73 -5.40 10.18 11.72
N SER A 74 -5.94 10.14 12.93
CA SER A 74 -5.49 9.22 13.98
C SER A 74 -5.52 7.77 13.50
N ARG A 75 -6.61 7.35 12.85
CA ARG A 75 -6.72 6.00 12.27
C ARG A 75 -5.72 5.77 11.16
N ILE A 76 -5.54 6.73 10.25
CA ILE A 76 -4.55 6.63 9.17
C ILE A 76 -3.15 6.44 9.79
N LEU A 77 -2.77 7.24 10.78
CA LEU A 77 -1.47 7.15 11.44
C LEU A 77 -1.23 5.77 12.06
N GLN A 78 -2.26 5.15 12.65
CA GLN A 78 -2.17 3.80 13.21
C GLN A 78 -1.91 2.71 12.15
N ILE A 79 -2.37 2.90 10.92
CA ILE A 79 -2.29 1.88 9.86
C ILE A 79 -1.28 2.19 8.75
N VAL A 80 -0.70 3.39 8.71
CA VAL A 80 0.27 3.82 7.68
C VAL A 80 1.49 2.91 7.64
N LYS A 81 2.13 2.67 8.78
CA LYS A 81 3.33 1.81 8.84
C LYS A 81 3.02 0.36 8.41
N PRO A 82 1.99 -0.32 8.93
CA PRO A 82 1.68 -1.68 8.47
C PRO A 82 1.19 -1.72 7.02
N ALA A 83 0.50 -0.71 6.51
CA ALA A 83 0.13 -0.63 5.10
C ALA A 83 1.38 -0.55 4.19
N GLY A 84 2.38 0.26 4.59
CA GLY A 84 3.66 0.36 3.89
C GLY A 84 4.41 -0.95 3.82
N LYS A 85 4.55 -1.65 4.96
CA LYS A 85 5.19 -2.97 5.01
C LYS A 85 4.49 -3.98 4.10
N ARG A 86 3.16 -4.02 4.10
CA ARG A 86 2.37 -4.91 3.24
C ARG A 86 2.59 -4.60 1.76
N LEU A 87 2.62 -3.32 1.40
CA LEU A 87 2.90 -2.89 0.03
C LEU A 87 4.31 -3.31 -0.40
N LEU A 88 5.32 -3.10 0.45
CA LEU A 88 6.69 -3.51 0.19
C LEU A 88 6.82 -5.02 -0.02
N CYS A 89 6.23 -5.84 0.87
CA CYS A 89 6.21 -7.29 0.70
C CYS A 89 5.56 -7.71 -0.63
N LEU A 90 4.45 -7.05 -0.99
CA LEU A 90 3.77 -7.30 -2.25
C LEU A 90 4.69 -6.95 -3.43
N MET A 91 5.31 -5.77 -3.40
CA MET A 91 6.24 -5.34 -4.45
C MET A 91 7.42 -6.31 -4.60
N ASN A 92 8.09 -6.68 -3.50
CA ASN A 92 9.17 -7.65 -3.49
C ASN A 92 8.73 -9.00 -4.09
N PHE A 93 7.53 -9.47 -3.72
CA PHE A 93 6.97 -10.70 -4.28
C PHE A 93 6.77 -10.58 -5.79
N TRP A 94 6.11 -9.52 -6.29
CA TRP A 94 5.92 -9.30 -7.73
C TRP A 94 7.25 -9.25 -8.48
N LEU A 95 8.20 -8.54 -7.90
CA LEU A 95 9.51 -8.30 -8.45
C LEU A 95 10.42 -9.54 -8.48
N SER A 96 10.23 -10.48 -7.55
CA SER A 96 10.87 -11.80 -7.57
C SER A 96 10.33 -12.66 -8.71
N LYS A 97 9.04 -12.49 -9.07
CA LYS A 97 8.39 -13.23 -10.15
C LYS A 97 8.67 -12.66 -11.55
N THR A 98 9.05 -11.39 -11.64
CA THR A 98 9.38 -10.73 -12.91
C THR A 98 10.87 -10.68 -13.23
N GLN A 99 11.75 -11.02 -12.27
CA GLN A 99 13.15 -11.28 -12.58
C GLN A 99 13.30 -12.68 -13.16
N PRO A 100 13.86 -12.84 -14.37
CA PRO A 100 14.17 -14.16 -14.89
C PRO A 100 15.23 -14.79 -13.99
N GLU A 101 14.97 -16.00 -13.49
CA GLU A 101 15.90 -16.75 -12.62
C GLU A 101 17.22 -17.14 -13.33
N ASN A 102 17.38 -16.87 -14.63
CA ASN A 102 18.45 -17.45 -15.47
C ASN A 102 19.21 -16.44 -16.34
N SER A 103 19.93 -15.49 -15.76
CA SER A 103 20.99 -14.74 -16.51
C SER A 103 22.40 -15.00 -15.99
N LEU A 104 22.59 -16.06 -15.21
CA LEU A 104 23.88 -16.42 -14.59
C LEU A 104 24.42 -17.79 -15.03
N GLU A 105 24.00 -18.29 -16.21
CA GLU A 105 24.49 -19.57 -16.73
C GLU A 105 25.11 -19.53 -18.14
N MET A 106 25.30 -18.37 -18.78
CA MET A 106 25.94 -18.30 -20.10
C MET A 106 26.91 -17.12 -20.28
N ALA A 107 27.91 -16.99 -19.40
CA ALA A 107 29.04 -16.07 -19.63
C ALA A 107 30.42 -16.67 -19.35
N TYR A 108 30.53 -18.00 -19.21
CA TYR A 108 31.82 -18.72 -19.13
C TYR A 108 31.77 -20.04 -19.92
N ARG A 109 31.62 -19.93 -21.25
CA ARG A 109 32.10 -20.95 -22.19
C ARG A 109 32.96 -20.28 -23.24
#